data_AF-A0A2E5VCL8-F1
#
_entry.id   AF-A0A2E5VCL8-F1
#
_cell.length_a   1.000
_cell.length_b   1.000
_cell.length_c   1.000
_cell.angle_alpha   90.00
_cell.angle_beta   90.00
_cell.angle_gamma   90.00
#
_symmetry.space_group_name_H-M   'P 1'
#
loop_
_entity.id
_entity.type
_entity.pdbx_description
1 polymer ?
#
loop_
_entity_poly.entity_id
_entity_poly.type
_entity_poly.pdbx_seq_one_letter_code
_entity_poly.pdbx_strand_id
1 'polypeptide(L)' 'MTELARAIDKSKVRHYLIADSKEEIDSYCSEKNLEILNRPKYVDPTMICHHFIWVGKRPRPAQWKIS' A
#
# COMPACT_ATOMS: atom_id res chain seq x y z
N MET A 1 -4.44 3.41 12.76
CA MET A 1 -5.42 3.76 11.71
C MET A 1 -4.75 3.32 10.41
N THR A 2 -5.43 2.60 9.54
CA THR A 2 -4.80 2.06 8.32
C THR A 2 -4.37 3.20 7.39
N GLU A 3 -3.11 3.15 6.96
CA GLU A 3 -2.48 4.14 6.10
C GLU A 3 -2.31 3.56 4.69
N LEU A 4 -2.50 4.43 3.70
CA LEU A 4 -2.48 4.08 2.27
C LEU A 4 -1.39 4.87 1.57
N ALA A 5 -0.66 4.20 0.68
CA ALA A 5 0.25 4.88 -0.22
C ALA A 5 0.22 4.26 -1.61
N ARG A 6 0.35 5.12 -2.60
CA ARG A 6 0.62 4.73 -3.98
C ARG A 6 2.09 5.00 -4.25
N ALA A 7 2.83 3.94 -4.53
CA ALA A 7 4.23 4.01 -4.91
C ALA A 7 4.43 3.56 -6.35
N ILE A 8 5.54 3.96 -6.97
CA ILE A 8 5.94 3.55 -8.30
C ILE A 8 7.37 3.04 -8.26
N ASP A 9 7.62 1.95 -8.99
CA ASP A 9 8.98 1.45 -9.21
C ASP A 9 9.63 2.12 -10.42
N LYS A 10 10.96 2.00 -10.57
CA LYS A 10 11.72 2.47 -11.75
C LYS A 10 11.21 1.89 -13.06
N SER A 11 10.62 0.70 -13.00
CA SER A 11 9.96 0.02 -14.12
C SER A 11 8.55 0.57 -14.44
N LYS A 12 8.14 1.67 -13.80
CA LYS A 12 6.82 2.33 -13.90
C LYS A 12 5.64 1.48 -13.43
N VAL A 13 5.91 0.40 -12.69
CA VAL A 13 4.87 -0.44 -12.07
C VAL A 13 4.32 0.29 -10.85
N ARG A 14 2.99 0.39 -10.77
CA ARG A 14 2.30 1.02 -9.65
C ARG A 14 2.05 0.00 -8.55
N HIS A 15 2.44 0.35 -7.33
CA HIS A 15 2.20 -0.43 -6.14
C HIS A 15 1.23 0.30 -5.21
N TYR A 16 0.23 -0.42 -4.73
CA TYR A 16 -0.74 0.07 -3.76
C TYR A 16 -0.41 -0.56 -2.42
N LEU A 17 0.11 0.24 -1.50
CA LEU A 17 0.64 -0.20 -0.21
C LEU A 17 -0.35 0.15 0.89
N ILE A 18 -0.55 -0.80 1.82
CA ILE A 18 -1.36 -0.63 3.03
C ILE A 18 -0.50 -1.01 4.23
N ALA A 19 -0.52 -0.17 5.26
CA ALA A 19 0.13 -0.44 6.54
C ALA A 19 -0.67 0.12 7.73
N ASP A 20 -0.20 -0.17 8.94
CA ASP A 20 -0.77 0.43 10.15
C ASP A 20 -0.16 1.81 10.46
N SER A 21 1.02 2.11 9.91
CA SER A 21 1.73 3.38 10.07
C SER A 21 2.38 3.85 8.76
N LYS A 22 2.52 5.17 8.61
CA LYS A 22 3.26 5.81 7.52
C LYS A 22 4.74 5.40 7.52
N GLU A 23 5.32 5.21 8.70
CA GLU A 23 6.73 4.85 8.87
C GLU A 23 7.05 3.46 8.27
N GLU A 24 6.09 2.53 8.34
CA GLU A 24 6.23 1.18 7.77
C GLU A 24 6.24 1.27 6.23
N ILE A 25 5.37 2.11 5.66
CA ILE A 25 5.34 2.38 4.22
C ILE A 25 6.64 3.03 3.78
N ASP A 26 7.11 4.03 4.52
CA ASP A 26 8.32 4.79 4.17
C ASP A 26 9.57 3.91 4.23
N SER A 27 9.65 3.02 5.23
CA SER A 27 10.70 2.01 5.34
C SER A 27 10.67 1.03 4.17
N TYR A 28 9.49 0.50 3.84
CA TYR A 28 9.32 -0.43 2.72
C TYR A 28 9.68 0.20 1.36
N CYS A 29 9.25 1.44 1.13
CA CYS A 29 9.58 2.18 -0.08
C CYS A 29 11.09 2.43 -0.18
N SER A 30 11.73 2.79 0.93
CA SER A 30 13.18 3.02 0.97
C SER A 30 13.97 1.73 0.69
N GLU A 31 13.59 0.61 1.30
CA GLU A 31 14.23 -0.69 1.06
C GLU A 31 14.07 -1.19 -0.38
N LYS A 32 12.90 -0.95 -0.98
CA LYS A 32 12.56 -1.40 -2.33
C LYS A 32 12.87 -0.38 -3.43
N ASN A 33 13.44 0.78 -3.08
CA ASN A 33 13.67 1.91 -4.01
C ASN A 33 12.41 2.35 -4.77
N LEU A 34 11.27 2.37 -4.08
CA LEU A 34 9.99 2.84 -4.62
C LEU A 34 9.80 4.33 -4.35
N GLU A 35 9.26 5.04 -5.32
CA GLU A 35 8.92 6.46 -5.18
C GLU A 35 7.44 6.63 -4.80
N ILE A 36 7.18 7.37 -3.72
CA ILE A 36 5.81 7.61 -3.25
C ILE A 36 5.17 8.72 -4.08
N LEU A 37 4.16 8.37 -4.87
CA LEU A 37 3.42 9.31 -5.71
C LEU A 37 2.36 10.08 -4.93
N ASN A 38 1.58 9.38 -4.09
CA ASN A 38 0.50 9.99 -3.32
C ASN A 38 0.15 9.15 -2.09
N ARG A 39 -0.39 9.81 -1.07
CA ARG A 39 -0.95 9.19 0.15
C ARG A 39 -2.45 9.52 0.23
N PRO A 40 -3.31 8.73 -0.41
CA PRO A 40 -4.74 8.99 -0.41
C PRO A 40 -5.34 8.73 0.97
N LYS A 41 -6.28 9.58 1.40
CA LYS A 41 -7.00 9.40 2.68
C LYS A 41 -8.11 8.36 2.60
N TYR A 42 -8.58 8.06 1.40
CA TYR A 42 -9.67 7.12 1.12
C TYR A 42 -9.31 6.28 -0.11
N VAL A 43 -9.87 5.08 -0.18
CA VAL A 43 -9.68 4.19 -1.34
C VAL A 43 -10.67 4.62 -2.41
N ASP A 44 -10.17 5.15 -3.53
CA ASP A 44 -11.01 5.45 -4.68
C ASP A 44 -11.56 4.16 -5.31
N PRO A 45 -12.76 4.16 -5.91
CA PRO A 45 -13.33 3.00 -6.60
C PRO A 45 -12.37 2.37 -7.61
N THR A 46 -11.62 3.21 -8.34
CA THR A 46 -10.59 2.77 -9.29
C THR A 46 -9.43 2.03 -8.61
N MET A 47 -9.11 2.39 -7.36
CA MET A 47 -8.05 1.72 -6.58
C MET A 47 -8.48 0.33 -6.11
N ILE A 48 -9.78 0.11 -5.85
CA ILE A 48 -10.33 -1.18 -5.39
C ILE A 48 -10.03 -2.31 -6.40
N CYS A 49 -10.00 -1.98 -7.69
CA CYS A 49 -9.71 -2.94 -8.75
C CYS A 49 -8.23 -3.40 -8.78
N HIS A 50 -7.34 -2.74 -8.04
CA HIS A 50 -5.92 -3.07 -8.00
C HIS A 50 -5.55 -3.93 -6.79
N HIS A 51 -4.47 -4.70 -6.91
CA HIS A 51 -4.00 -5.55 -5.82
C HIS A 51 -3.28 -4.72 -4.75
N PHE A 52 -3.81 -4.72 -3.54
CA PHE A 52 -3.19 -4.08 -2.38
C PHE A 52 -2.16 -5.00 -1.71
N ILE A 53 -0.98 -4.47 -1.50
CA ILE A 53 0.13 -5.11 -0.82
C ILE A 53 0.12 -4.63 0.63
N TRP A 54 0.01 -5.58 1.56
CA TRP A 54 0.17 -5.29 2.99
C TRP A 54 1.65 -5.25 3.34
N VAL A 55 2.10 -4.12 3.89
CA VAL A 55 3.51 -3.89 4.29
C VAL A 55 3.66 -3.61 5.79
N GLY A 56 2.58 -3.75 6.56
CA GLY A 56 2.63 -3.59 8.01
C GLY A 56 3.35 -4.75 8.70
N LYS A 57 3.98 -4.49 9.85
CA LYS A 57 4.70 -5.53 10.62
C LYS A 57 3.77 -6.58 11.22
N ARG A 58 2.51 -6.19 11.48
CA ARG A 58 1.48 -7.11 11.96
C ARG A 58 1.05 -8.07 10.86
N PRO A 59 0.57 -9.28 11.21
CA PRO A 59 -0.03 -10.17 10.23
C PRO A 59 -1.12 -9.43 9.46
N ARG A 60 -1.14 -9.65 8.13
CA ARG A 60 -2.14 -9.07 7.24
C ARG A 60 -3.54 -9.29 7.84
N PRO A 61 -4.40 -8.26 7.93
CA PRO A 61 -5.76 -8.42 8.41
C PRO A 61 -6.48 -9.53 7.66
N ALA A 62 -7.30 -10.31 8.37
CA ALA A 62 -8.07 -11.38 7.77
C ALA A 62 -8.92 -10.82 6.63
N GLN A 63 -8.71 -11.34 5.42
CA GLN A 63 -9.54 -10.98 4.28
C GLN A 63 -10.86 -11.71 4.42
N TRP A 64 -11.95 -10.95 4.48
CA TRP A 64 -13.29 -11.54 4.47
C TRP A 64 -13.52 -12.20 3.12
N LYS A 65 -13.58 -13.53 3.09
CA LYS A 65 -13.96 -14.29 1.89
C LYS A 65 -15.47 -14.21 1.78
N ILE A 66 -15.95 -13.47 0.79
CA ILE A 66 -17.35 -13.55 0.37
C ILE A 66 -17.45 -14.83 -0.46
N SER A 67 -18.00 -15.88 0.13
CA SER A 67 -18.39 -17.13 -0.53
C SER A 67 -19.79 -17.03 -1.10
#